data_AF-A0A534YGF6-F1
#
_entry.id   AF-A0A534YGF6-F1
#
_cell.length_a   1.000
_cell.length_b   1.000
_cell.length_c   1.000
_cell.angle_alpha   90.00
_cell.angle_beta   90.00
_cell.angle_gamma   90.00
#
_symmetry.space_group_name_H-M   'P 1'
#
loop_
_entity.id
_entity.type
_entity.pdbx_description
1 polymer ?
#
loop_
_entity_poly.entity_id
_entity_poly.type
_entity_poly.pdbx_seq_one_letter_code
_entity_poly.pdbx_strand_id
1 'polypeptide(L)'
;MNPVLRASPRYPVSLRVAFSDGDGTRVNEATSLSVGGMFVRTDRELPVGALVPVALELPDGDPPLPVQAKVLYSSGAPKARARTTGHGFGVQFVAEDATFRERVTRYIDSLLRDPKAPAARLLSIARDLLRDKGWTQLYPRAANGSYCLSGALREAAGNDRNLYRAALRSVGPRLNVAGCEHGGFDCHCAVIGWNDTEGRTREQVINKLDEAISAELAATRAATQH
;
A
#
# COMPACT_ATOMS: atom_id res chain seq x y z
N MET A 1 17.67 10.50 -7.89
CA MET A 1 16.86 10.69 -6.67
C MET A 1 16.71 9.32 -6.03
N ASN A 2 17.25 9.12 -4.83
CA ASN A 2 17.06 7.88 -4.10
C ASN A 2 15.58 7.81 -3.68
N PRO A 3 14.80 6.79 -4.09
CA PRO A 3 13.44 6.66 -3.57
C PRO A 3 13.55 6.46 -2.07
N VAL A 4 12.80 7.26 -1.30
CA VAL A 4 12.66 7.03 0.15
C VAL A 4 12.08 5.62 0.31
N LEU A 5 12.93 4.68 0.70
CA LEU A 5 12.52 3.33 1.04
C LEU A 5 11.55 3.44 2.22
N ARG A 6 10.31 3.00 2.01
CA ARG A 6 9.30 3.04 3.07
C ARG A 6 9.44 1.77 3.87
N ALA A 7 9.61 1.91 5.19
CA ALA A 7 9.68 0.77 6.10
C ALA A 7 8.42 -0.12 6.08
N SER A 8 7.27 0.41 5.62
CA SER A 8 6.03 -0.35 5.48
C SER A 8 5.10 0.20 4.38
N PRO A 9 4.34 -0.67 3.69
CA PRO A 9 3.35 -0.24 2.70
C PRO A 9 2.24 0.59 3.33
N ARG A 10 1.68 1.49 2.52
CA ARG A 10 0.58 2.40 2.87
C ARG A 10 -0.63 2.10 1.98
N TYR A 11 -1.76 1.83 2.62
CA TYR A 11 -3.01 1.46 1.98
C TYR A 11 -3.98 2.65 1.99
N PRO A 12 -4.73 2.89 0.91
CA PRO A 12 -5.73 3.95 0.86
C PRO A 12 -6.92 3.60 1.75
N VAL A 13 -7.32 4.56 2.58
CA VAL A 13 -8.42 4.39 3.53
C VAL A 13 -9.33 5.63 3.55
N SER A 14 -10.46 5.54 4.24
CA SER A 14 -11.33 6.66 4.59
C SER A 14 -11.82 6.32 5.98
N LEU A 15 -11.05 6.73 6.99
CA LEU A 15 -11.32 6.46 8.39
C LEU A 15 -11.49 7.79 9.10
N ARG A 16 -12.45 7.84 10.02
CA ARG A 16 -12.59 8.99 10.91
C ARG A 16 -11.46 8.96 11.93
N VAL A 17 -10.89 10.13 12.16
CA VAL A 17 -9.78 10.30 13.09
C VAL A 17 -10.03 11.54 13.91
N ALA A 18 -10.15 11.39 15.23
CA ALA A 18 -10.26 12.52 16.13
C ALA A 18 -8.87 12.90 16.65
N PHE A 19 -8.53 14.17 16.53
CA PHE A 19 -7.36 14.77 17.18
C PHE A 19 -7.83 15.59 18.35
N SER A 20 -7.17 15.45 19.50
CA SER A 20 -7.34 16.37 20.62
C SER A 20 -6.10 17.22 20.75
N ASP A 21 -6.28 18.53 20.83
CA ASP A 21 -5.22 19.48 21.14
C ASP A 21 -5.77 20.57 22.07
N GLY A 22 -4.96 21.61 22.33
CA GLY A 22 -5.32 22.71 23.22
C GLY A 22 -6.61 23.44 22.84
N ASP A 23 -7.07 23.34 21.58
CA ASP A 23 -8.28 23.99 21.08
C ASP A 23 -9.51 23.06 21.03
N GLY A 24 -9.38 21.84 21.57
CA GLY A 24 -10.45 20.83 21.65
C GLY A 24 -10.29 19.67 20.67
N THR A 25 -11.34 18.87 20.53
CA THR A 25 -11.34 17.66 19.68
C THR A 25 -11.92 17.94 18.30
N ARG A 26 -11.20 17.59 17.25
CA ARG A 26 -11.64 17.72 15.84
C ARG A 26 -11.62 16.39 15.12
N VAL A 27 -12.71 16.08 14.44
CA VAL A 27 -12.83 14.89 13.58
C VAL A 27 -12.33 15.24 12.18
N ASN A 28 -11.35 14.48 11.71
CA ASN A 28 -10.75 14.57 10.39
C ASN A 28 -10.82 13.20 9.71
N GLU A 29 -10.23 13.09 8.52
CA GLU A 29 -10.20 11.85 7.75
C GLU A 29 -8.76 11.39 7.49
N ALA A 30 -8.46 10.15 7.87
CA ALA A 30 -7.28 9.46 7.35
C ALA A 30 -7.56 8.97 5.93
N THR A 31 -6.67 9.34 5.01
CA THR A 31 -6.75 8.91 3.60
C THR A 31 -5.76 7.80 3.26
N SER A 32 -4.81 7.54 4.16
CA SER A 32 -3.85 6.45 4.02
C SER A 32 -3.39 5.90 5.37
N LEU A 33 -3.26 4.58 5.48
CA LEU A 33 -2.85 3.87 6.70
C LEU A 33 -1.74 2.85 6.42
N SER A 34 -0.79 2.75 7.34
CA SER A 34 0.20 1.67 7.43
C SER A 34 0.24 1.16 8.87
N VAL A 35 0.97 0.07 9.11
CA VAL A 35 1.16 -0.46 10.47
C VAL A 35 1.80 0.54 11.43
N GLY A 36 2.62 1.48 10.94
CA GLY A 36 3.36 2.43 11.78
C GLY A 36 2.89 3.88 11.71
N GLY A 37 1.81 4.18 10.98
CA GLY A 37 1.33 5.55 10.86
C GLY A 37 0.26 5.75 9.79
N MET A 38 -0.25 6.98 9.71
CA MET A 38 -1.30 7.37 8.75
C MET A 38 -1.01 8.73 8.13
N PHE A 39 -1.75 9.06 7.06
CA PHE A 39 -1.86 10.41 6.55
C PHE A 39 -3.28 10.92 6.80
N VAL A 40 -3.38 12.10 7.38
CA VAL A 40 -4.66 12.74 7.67
C VAL A 40 -4.84 13.97 6.80
N ARG A 41 -5.99 14.03 6.14
CA ARG A 41 -6.44 15.19 5.38
C ARG A 41 -7.06 16.21 6.34
N THR A 42 -6.50 17.40 6.36
CA THR A 42 -6.94 18.51 7.22
C THR A 42 -6.30 19.81 6.75
N ASP A 43 -6.96 20.92 7.02
CA ASP A 43 -6.48 22.29 6.80
C ASP A 43 -5.62 22.80 7.97
N ARG A 44 -5.61 22.09 9.10
CA ARG A 44 -4.82 22.45 10.27
C ARG A 44 -3.32 22.27 10.03
N GLU A 45 -2.55 23.27 10.43
CA GLU A 45 -1.10 23.15 10.54
C GLU A 45 -0.73 22.69 11.95
N LEU A 46 -0.09 21.52 12.03
CA LEU A 46 0.57 21.06 13.24
C LEU A 46 2.09 21.11 13.05
N PRO A 47 2.87 21.55 14.06
CA PRO A 47 4.32 21.57 13.97
C PRO A 47 4.89 20.17 13.72
N VAL A 48 5.87 20.07 12.83
CA VAL A 48 6.63 18.83 12.65
C VAL A 48 7.32 18.48 13.97
N GLY A 49 7.19 17.22 14.37
CA GLY A 49 7.69 16.69 15.64
C GLY A 49 6.69 16.77 16.79
N ALA A 50 5.57 17.47 16.66
CA ALA A 50 4.53 17.52 17.69
C ALA A 50 3.97 16.13 17.99
N LEU A 51 3.72 15.86 19.27
CA LEU A 51 3.01 14.67 19.75
C LEU A 51 1.56 15.03 19.97
N VAL A 52 0.66 14.31 19.29
CA VAL A 52 -0.78 14.53 19.37
C VAL A 52 -1.52 13.24 19.74
N PRO A 53 -2.48 13.31 20.67
CA PRO A 53 -3.39 12.20 20.93
C PRO A 53 -4.39 12.08 19.78
N VAL A 54 -4.52 10.85 19.30
CA VAL A 54 -5.34 10.48 18.16
C VAL A 54 -6.28 9.37 18.57
N ALA A 55 -7.55 9.45 18.19
CA ALA A 55 -8.48 8.34 18.27
C ALA A 55 -8.89 7.93 16.84
N LEU A 56 -8.52 6.71 16.45
CA LEU A 56 -8.78 6.15 15.13
C LEU A 56 -10.07 5.31 15.16
N GLU A 57 -11.07 5.68 14.36
CA GLU A 57 -12.28 4.87 14.21
C GLU A 57 -12.04 3.78 13.15
N LEU A 58 -11.95 2.53 13.60
CA LEU A 58 -11.89 1.35 12.73
C LEU A 58 -13.30 0.78 12.53
N PRO A 59 -13.61 0.19 11.37
CA PRO A 59 -14.91 -0.45 11.12
C PRO A 59 -14.98 -1.86 11.71
N ASP A 60 -14.57 -2.01 12.97
CA ASP A 60 -14.58 -3.28 13.71
C ASP A 60 -15.69 -3.38 14.76
N GLY A 61 -16.45 -2.29 14.96
CA GLY A 61 -17.56 -2.23 15.93
C GLY A 61 -17.13 -1.88 17.35
N ASP A 62 -15.81 -1.77 17.59
CA ASP A 62 -15.24 -1.39 18.87
C ASP A 62 -15.14 0.16 19.00
N PRO A 63 -14.95 0.69 20.22
CA PRO A 63 -14.69 2.11 20.41
C PRO A 63 -13.47 2.62 19.63
N PRO A 64 -13.40 3.93 19.33
CA PRO A 64 -12.26 4.56 18.68
C PRO A 64 -10.95 4.17 19.37
N LEU A 65 -9.96 3.77 18.58
CA LEU A 65 -8.70 3.22 19.03
C LEU A 65 -7.71 4.35 19.36
N PRO A 66 -7.38 4.62 20.64
CA PRO A 66 -6.51 5.72 21.01
C PRO A 66 -5.03 5.40 20.75
N VAL A 67 -4.25 6.40 20.32
CA VAL A 67 -2.80 6.31 20.13
C VAL A 67 -2.14 7.69 20.20
N GLN A 68 -0.92 7.76 20.74
CA GLN A 68 -0.08 8.94 20.56
C GLN A 68 0.61 8.88 19.20
N ALA A 69 0.53 9.99 18.46
CA ALA A 69 1.12 10.09 17.14
C ALA A 69 2.07 11.30 17.03
N LYS A 70 3.21 11.11 16.37
CA LYS A 70 4.19 12.16 16.08
C LYS A 70 3.99 12.69 14.66
N VAL A 71 3.83 14.00 14.51
CA VAL A 71 3.77 14.65 13.18
C VAL A 71 5.14 14.54 12.50
N LEU A 72 5.20 13.91 11.33
CA LEU A 72 6.45 13.73 10.57
C LEU A 72 6.67 14.83 9.52
N TYR A 73 5.61 15.23 8.84
CA TYR A 73 5.65 16.28 7.83
C TYR A 73 4.24 16.86 7.61
N SER A 74 4.18 18.12 7.21
CA SER A 74 3.00 18.74 6.62
C SER A 74 3.17 18.78 5.11
N SER A 75 2.15 18.35 4.36
CA SER A 75 2.10 18.61 2.93
C SER A 75 1.42 19.95 2.71
N GLY A 76 2.21 20.99 2.44
CA GLY A 76 1.72 22.26 1.90
C GLY A 76 1.03 22.06 0.54
N ALA A 77 0.29 23.08 0.10
CA ALA A 77 -0.66 23.06 -1.02
C ALA A 77 -0.27 22.18 -2.24
N PRO A 78 -1.25 21.52 -2.89
CA PRO A 78 -0.97 20.62 -3.99
C PRO A 78 -0.16 21.33 -5.08
N LYS A 79 1.08 20.88 -5.31
CA LYS A 79 1.80 21.25 -6.55
C LYS A 79 0.96 20.73 -7.71
N ALA A 80 0.73 21.57 -8.72
CA ALA A 80 -0.22 21.45 -9.83
C ALA A 80 -0.20 20.14 -10.67
N ARG A 81 0.61 19.13 -10.31
CA ARG A 81 0.66 17.80 -10.94
C ARG A 81 0.25 16.64 -10.02
N ALA A 82 -0.02 16.87 -8.72
CA ALA A 82 -0.47 15.83 -7.78
C ALA A 82 -1.96 16.00 -7.45
N ARG A 83 -2.83 15.57 -8.38
CA ARG A 83 -4.29 15.83 -8.33
C ARG A 83 -5.08 15.05 -7.26
N THR A 84 -4.45 14.48 -6.23
CA THR A 84 -5.13 13.59 -5.26
C THR A 84 -4.63 13.66 -3.81
N THR A 85 -3.55 14.38 -3.49
CA THR A 85 -3.12 14.55 -2.09
C THR A 85 -3.67 15.88 -1.59
N GLY A 86 -4.80 15.82 -0.88
CA GLY A 86 -5.35 16.99 -0.19
C GLY A 86 -4.36 17.53 0.86
N HIS A 87 -4.52 18.78 1.24
CA HIS A 87 -3.82 19.38 2.38
C HIS A 87 -3.93 18.47 3.61
N GLY A 88 -2.85 18.36 4.39
CA GLY A 88 -2.80 17.46 5.53
C GLY A 88 -1.39 17.20 6.05
N PHE A 89 -1.27 16.23 6.95
CA PHE A 89 0.00 15.83 7.54
C PHE A 89 0.14 14.31 7.68
N GLY A 90 1.38 13.84 7.61
CA GLY A 90 1.74 12.46 7.92
C GLY A 90 2.09 12.32 9.40
N VAL A 91 1.55 11.31 10.06
CA VAL A 91 1.90 10.97 11.45
C VAL A 91 2.49 9.57 11.57
N GLN A 92 3.30 9.38 12.62
CA GLN A 92 3.84 8.09 13.06
C GLN A 92 3.27 7.71 14.41
N PHE A 93 2.88 6.46 14.61
CA PHE A 93 2.46 5.95 15.92
C PHE A 93 3.68 5.79 16.84
N VAL A 94 3.62 6.30 18.07
CA VAL A 94 4.76 6.33 19.02
C VAL A 94 4.49 5.63 20.35
N ALA A 95 3.23 5.37 20.70
CA ALA A 95 2.86 4.64 21.92
C ALA A 95 1.79 3.59 21.61
N GLU A 96 2.10 2.71 20.64
CA GLU A 96 1.24 1.59 20.28
C GLU A 96 1.46 0.39 21.20
N ASP A 97 0.37 -0.10 21.80
CA ASP A 97 0.36 -1.37 22.53
C ASP A 97 0.04 -2.56 21.59
N ALA A 98 0.03 -3.77 22.15
CA ALA A 98 -0.26 -4.98 21.38
C ALA A 98 -1.67 -4.95 20.77
N THR A 99 -2.66 -4.42 21.51
CA THR A 99 -4.06 -4.32 21.06
C THR A 99 -4.18 -3.36 19.88
N PHE A 100 -3.49 -2.22 19.93
CA PHE A 100 -3.43 -1.26 18.83
C PHE A 100 -2.87 -1.91 17.56
N ARG A 101 -1.69 -2.54 17.67
CA ARG A 101 -1.05 -3.19 16.53
C ARG A 101 -1.92 -4.29 15.95
N GLU A 102 -2.56 -5.09 16.79
CA GLU A 102 -3.44 -6.18 16.36
C GLU A 102 -4.66 -5.65 15.61
N ARG A 103 -5.35 -4.63 16.13
CA ARG A 103 -6.53 -4.04 15.48
C ARG A 103 -6.18 -3.36 14.14
N VAL A 104 -5.09 -2.60 14.09
CA VAL A 104 -4.61 -1.99 12.83
C VAL A 104 -4.20 -3.06 11.81
N THR A 105 -3.48 -4.09 12.25
CA THR A 105 -3.08 -5.21 11.38
C THR A 105 -4.30 -5.93 10.84
N ARG A 106 -5.26 -6.29 11.70
CA ARG A 106 -6.53 -6.92 11.30
C ARG A 106 -7.28 -6.09 10.28
N TYR A 107 -7.34 -4.77 10.47
CA TYR A 107 -8.00 -3.88 9.52
C TYR A 107 -7.27 -3.84 8.17
N ILE A 108 -5.94 -3.68 8.14
CA ILE A 108 -5.14 -3.73 6.91
C ILE A 108 -5.35 -5.06 6.18
N ASP A 109 -5.29 -6.15 6.92
CA ASP A 109 -5.57 -7.49 6.45
C ASP A 109 -6.94 -7.63 5.81
N SER A 110 -7.96 -6.98 6.39
CA SER A 110 -9.31 -6.97 5.83
C SER A 110 -9.38 -6.23 4.48
N LEU A 111 -8.61 -5.15 4.30
CA LEU A 111 -8.49 -4.46 3.01
C LEU A 111 -7.88 -5.36 1.94
N LEU A 112 -6.84 -6.11 2.31
CA LEU A 112 -6.16 -7.04 1.39
C LEU A 112 -7.01 -8.27 1.05
N ARG A 113 -8.01 -8.59 1.88
CA ARG A 113 -8.94 -9.69 1.68
C ARG A 113 -10.29 -9.26 1.11
N ASP A 114 -10.46 -7.98 0.77
CA ASP A 114 -11.70 -7.46 0.21
C ASP A 114 -12.05 -8.20 -1.10
N PRO A 115 -13.20 -8.91 -1.17
CA PRO A 115 -13.60 -9.64 -2.37
C PRO A 115 -13.82 -8.73 -3.59
N LYS A 116 -14.01 -7.43 -3.39
CA LYS A 116 -14.13 -6.43 -4.47
C LYS A 116 -12.78 -6.01 -5.05
N ALA A 117 -11.67 -6.37 -4.40
CA ALA A 117 -10.30 -6.08 -4.84
C ALA A 117 -9.47 -7.37 -5.04
N PRO A 118 -9.93 -8.32 -5.87
CA PRO A 118 -9.27 -9.63 -5.98
C PRO A 118 -7.84 -9.53 -6.54
N ALA A 119 -7.57 -8.55 -7.41
CA ALA A 119 -6.22 -8.28 -7.89
C ALA A 119 -5.28 -7.83 -6.75
N ALA A 120 -5.74 -6.95 -5.86
CA ALA A 120 -4.96 -6.52 -4.68
C ALA A 120 -4.60 -7.71 -3.79
N ARG A 121 -5.55 -8.64 -3.58
CA ARG A 121 -5.32 -9.87 -2.81
C ARG A 121 -4.26 -10.76 -3.46
N LEU A 122 -4.33 -10.99 -4.78
CA LEU A 122 -3.31 -11.78 -5.47
C LEU A 122 -1.94 -11.12 -5.33
N LEU A 123 -1.87 -9.81 -5.56
CA LEU A 123 -0.62 -9.06 -5.47
C LEU A 123 -0.02 -9.11 -4.06
N SER A 124 -0.85 -9.07 -3.01
CA SER A 124 -0.36 -9.22 -1.63
C SER A 124 0.20 -10.62 -1.37
N ILE A 125 -0.47 -11.67 -1.84
CA ILE A 125 0.05 -13.05 -1.74
C ILE A 125 1.38 -13.18 -2.49
N ALA A 126 1.46 -12.66 -3.71
CA ALA A 126 2.71 -12.68 -4.49
C ALA A 126 3.85 -11.94 -3.78
N ARG A 127 3.56 -10.77 -3.18
CA ARG A 127 4.53 -10.02 -2.38
C ARG A 127 5.01 -10.84 -1.19
N ASP A 128 4.10 -11.50 -0.48
CA ASP A 128 4.42 -12.27 0.70
C ASP A 128 5.24 -13.53 0.33
N LEU A 129 4.96 -14.17 -0.81
CA LEU A 129 5.83 -15.22 -1.38
C LEU A 129 7.25 -14.71 -1.63
N LEU A 130 7.41 -13.53 -2.23
CA LEU A 130 8.73 -12.93 -2.45
C LEU A 130 9.44 -12.54 -1.15
N ARG A 131 8.67 -12.25 -0.09
CA ARG A 131 9.20 -11.93 1.23
C ARG A 131 9.67 -13.19 1.97
N ASP A 132 8.84 -14.21 1.97
CA ASP A 132 9.01 -15.37 2.86
C ASP A 132 9.79 -16.50 2.21
N LYS A 133 9.65 -16.68 0.89
CA LYS A 133 10.35 -17.73 0.12
C LYS A 133 11.57 -17.18 -0.62
N GLY A 134 11.74 -15.86 -0.63
CA GLY A 134 12.83 -15.17 -1.32
C GLY A 134 12.51 -14.86 -2.78
N TRP A 135 13.40 -14.08 -3.37
CA TRP A 135 13.28 -13.59 -4.75
C TRP A 135 14.44 -14.10 -5.61
N THR A 136 14.13 -14.43 -6.87
CA THR A 136 15.11 -14.72 -7.90
C THR A 136 14.79 -13.92 -9.17
N GLN A 137 15.82 -13.68 -9.98
CA GLN A 137 15.65 -12.94 -11.22
C GLN A 137 15.06 -13.86 -12.30
N LEU A 138 15.83 -14.84 -12.76
CA LEU A 138 15.55 -15.51 -14.03
C LEU A 138 14.50 -16.64 -13.97
N TYR A 139 14.30 -17.27 -12.82
CA TYR A 139 13.50 -18.50 -12.74
C TYR A 139 12.12 -18.24 -12.15
N PRO A 140 11.02 -18.72 -12.79
CA PRO A 140 9.68 -18.66 -12.21
C PRO A 140 9.63 -19.25 -10.80
N ARG A 141 10.35 -20.34 -10.57
CA ARG A 141 10.63 -20.90 -9.24
C ARG A 141 12.01 -21.53 -9.29
N ALA A 142 12.93 -21.04 -8.48
CA ALA A 142 14.27 -21.61 -8.36
C ALA A 142 14.26 -22.88 -7.49
N ALA A 143 15.33 -23.66 -7.56
CA ALA A 143 15.47 -24.91 -6.79
C ALA A 143 15.37 -24.69 -5.25
N ASN A 144 15.79 -23.52 -4.76
CA ASN A 144 15.68 -23.13 -3.35
C ASN A 144 14.27 -22.67 -2.95
N GLY A 145 13.29 -22.71 -3.87
CA GLY A 145 11.91 -22.30 -3.63
C GLY A 145 11.63 -20.80 -3.77
N SER A 146 12.63 -19.97 -4.07
CA SER A 146 12.42 -18.55 -4.38
C SER A 146 11.71 -18.35 -5.72
N TYR A 147 10.99 -17.23 -5.85
CA TYR A 147 10.21 -16.91 -7.05
C TYR A 147 10.75 -15.66 -7.74
N CYS A 148 10.69 -15.62 -9.07
CA CYS A 148 10.68 -14.33 -9.77
C CYS A 148 9.30 -13.68 -9.68
N LEU A 149 9.19 -12.41 -10.07
CA LEU A 149 7.92 -11.68 -9.98
C LEU A 149 6.77 -12.40 -10.71
N SER A 150 6.95 -12.79 -11.97
CA SER A 150 5.91 -13.50 -12.72
C SER A 150 5.61 -14.88 -12.15
N GLY A 151 6.61 -15.56 -11.59
CA GLY A 151 6.46 -16.82 -10.87
C GLY A 151 5.60 -16.68 -9.61
N ALA A 152 5.85 -15.66 -8.79
CA ALA A 152 5.07 -15.39 -7.58
C ALA A 152 3.63 -14.99 -7.90
N LEU A 153 3.42 -14.17 -8.94
CA LEU A 153 2.09 -13.80 -9.41
C LEU A 153 1.30 -15.03 -9.92
N ARG A 154 1.97 -15.94 -10.64
CA ARG A 154 1.37 -17.18 -11.13
C ARG A 154 1.04 -18.14 -9.99
N GLU A 155 1.96 -18.30 -9.04
CA GLU A 155 1.73 -19.12 -7.84
C GLU A 155 0.54 -18.59 -7.04
N ALA A 156 0.47 -17.27 -6.83
CA ALA A 156 -0.63 -16.62 -6.12
C ALA A 156 -1.99 -16.77 -6.85
N ALA A 157 -1.99 -16.83 -8.19
CA ALA A 157 -3.20 -17.03 -8.98
C ALA A 157 -3.71 -18.48 -8.97
N GLY A 158 -2.81 -19.45 -8.74
CA GLY A 158 -3.10 -20.86 -8.99
C GLY A 158 -3.59 -21.10 -10.42
N ASN A 159 -4.80 -21.65 -10.55
CA ASN A 159 -5.43 -21.94 -11.85
C ASN A 159 -6.27 -20.78 -12.43
N ASP A 160 -6.42 -19.67 -11.71
CA ASP A 160 -7.26 -18.55 -12.15
C ASP A 160 -6.50 -17.63 -13.14
N ARG A 161 -6.66 -17.94 -14.43
CA ARG A 161 -6.06 -17.17 -15.53
C ARG A 161 -6.59 -15.75 -15.63
N ASN A 162 -7.83 -15.49 -15.24
CA ASN A 162 -8.42 -14.15 -15.34
C ASN A 162 -7.89 -13.26 -14.23
N LEU A 163 -7.80 -13.80 -13.02
CA LEU A 163 -7.21 -13.11 -11.88
C LEU A 163 -5.73 -12.80 -12.12
N TYR A 164 -4.99 -13.75 -12.69
CA TYR A 164 -3.60 -13.53 -13.08
C TYR A 164 -3.46 -12.39 -14.11
N ARG A 165 -4.30 -12.38 -15.16
CA ARG A 165 -4.32 -11.26 -16.15
C ARG A 165 -4.66 -9.92 -15.50
N ALA A 166 -5.62 -9.88 -14.57
CA ALA A 166 -5.96 -8.68 -13.83
C ALA A 166 -4.77 -8.15 -13.00
N ALA A 167 -4.01 -9.05 -12.36
CA ALA A 167 -2.79 -8.68 -11.65
C ALA A 167 -1.71 -8.10 -12.58
N LEU A 168 -1.54 -8.64 -13.79
CA LEU A 168 -0.61 -8.08 -14.79
C LEU A 168 -1.03 -6.69 -15.24
N ARG A 169 -2.33 -6.49 -15.51
CA ARG A 169 -2.92 -5.17 -15.81
C ARG A 169 -2.70 -4.16 -14.71
N SER A 170 -2.75 -4.61 -13.46
CA SER A 170 -2.45 -3.78 -12.30
C SER A 170 -0.98 -3.39 -12.24
N VAL A 171 -0.06 -4.34 -12.36
CA VAL A 171 1.37 -4.06 -12.21
C VAL A 171 1.93 -3.31 -13.42
N GLY A 172 1.48 -3.64 -14.62
CA GLY A 172 2.04 -3.17 -15.90
C GLY A 172 2.26 -1.66 -16.02
N PRO A 173 1.22 -0.81 -15.81
CA PRO A 173 1.36 0.64 -15.89
C PRO A 173 2.41 1.23 -14.92
N ARG A 174 2.79 0.50 -13.87
CA ARG A 174 3.72 0.95 -12.83
C ARG A 174 5.16 0.50 -13.09
N LEU A 175 5.37 -0.41 -14.04
CA LEU A 175 6.70 -0.94 -14.36
C LEU A 175 7.56 0.07 -15.13
N ASN A 176 6.96 1.09 -15.75
CA ASN A 176 7.67 2.04 -16.61
C ASN A 176 8.53 1.35 -17.68
N VAL A 177 8.02 0.26 -18.25
CA VAL A 177 8.63 -0.46 -19.36
C VAL A 177 7.83 -0.22 -20.62
N ALA A 178 8.51 -0.26 -21.77
CA ALA A 178 7.84 -0.29 -23.05
C ALA A 178 6.90 -1.52 -23.10
N GLY A 179 5.72 -1.34 -23.70
CA GLY A 179 4.85 -2.47 -24.02
C GLY A 179 5.59 -3.48 -24.91
N CYS A 180 5.25 -4.76 -24.81
CA CYS A 180 5.86 -5.77 -25.68
C CYS A 180 5.39 -5.54 -27.13
N GLU A 181 6.32 -5.66 -28.07
CA GLU A 181 6.06 -5.46 -29.51
C GLU A 181 4.96 -6.40 -30.04
N HIS A 182 4.83 -7.57 -29.42
CA HIS A 182 3.83 -8.58 -29.76
C HIS A 182 2.70 -8.70 -28.71
N GLY A 183 2.62 -7.79 -27.72
CA GLY A 183 1.59 -7.84 -26.67
C GLY A 183 1.60 -6.68 -25.67
N GLY A 184 0.43 -6.26 -25.22
CA GLY A 184 0.29 -5.19 -24.21
C GLY A 184 0.70 -5.61 -22.79
N PHE A 185 0.34 -4.78 -21.80
CA PHE A 185 0.60 -5.02 -20.37
C PHE A 185 -0.10 -6.29 -19.80
N ASP A 186 -0.93 -6.93 -20.59
CA ASP A 186 -1.55 -8.24 -20.29
C ASP A 186 -0.62 -9.43 -20.55
N CYS A 187 0.57 -9.18 -21.13
CA CYS A 187 1.57 -10.20 -21.45
C CYS A 187 2.67 -10.26 -20.38
N HIS A 188 3.19 -11.45 -20.08
CA HIS A 188 4.26 -11.64 -19.09
C HIS A 188 5.59 -11.03 -19.49
N CYS A 189 5.82 -10.75 -20.78
CA CYS A 189 7.08 -10.24 -21.28
C CYS A 189 7.52 -8.94 -20.58
N ALA A 190 6.58 -8.01 -20.33
CA ALA A 190 6.87 -6.76 -19.65
C ALA A 190 7.32 -6.98 -18.20
N VAL A 191 6.63 -7.88 -17.49
CA VAL A 191 6.96 -8.24 -16.10
C VAL A 191 8.30 -8.96 -16.02
N ILE A 192 8.55 -9.91 -16.92
CA ILE A 192 9.82 -10.65 -17.01
C ILE A 192 10.96 -9.68 -17.34
N GLY A 193 10.84 -8.86 -18.39
CA GLY A 193 11.88 -7.91 -18.77
C GLY A 193 12.20 -6.89 -17.67
N TRP A 194 11.18 -6.43 -16.93
CA TRP A 194 11.40 -5.55 -15.79
C TRP A 194 12.07 -6.25 -14.61
N ASN A 195 11.64 -7.46 -14.29
CA ASN A 195 12.22 -8.26 -13.21
C ASN A 195 13.68 -8.63 -13.53
N ASP A 196 13.97 -8.92 -14.80
CA ASP A 196 15.25 -9.45 -15.26
C ASP A 196 16.27 -8.37 -15.65
N THR A 197 15.96 -7.10 -15.37
CA THR A 197 16.90 -5.99 -15.54
C THR A 197 18.11 -6.17 -14.63
N GLU A 198 19.32 -5.98 -15.17
CA GLU A 198 20.56 -6.01 -14.40
C GLU A 198 20.51 -5.02 -13.22
N GLY A 199 21.00 -5.45 -12.05
CA GLY A 199 20.95 -4.65 -10.82
C GLY A 199 19.57 -4.56 -10.16
N ARG A 200 18.55 -5.30 -10.65
CA ARG A 200 17.27 -5.40 -9.96
C ARG A 200 17.46 -5.99 -8.57
N THR A 201 16.80 -5.40 -7.60
CA THR A 201 16.81 -5.89 -6.21
C THR A 201 15.44 -6.41 -5.79
N ARG A 202 15.43 -7.37 -4.87
CA ARG A 202 14.22 -7.86 -4.20
C ARG A 202 13.37 -6.72 -3.62
N GLU A 203 14.01 -5.73 -3.02
CA GLU A 203 13.31 -4.59 -2.41
C GLU A 203 12.57 -3.74 -3.44
N GLN A 204 13.18 -3.47 -4.60
CA GLN A 204 12.50 -2.77 -5.69
C GLN A 204 11.27 -3.53 -6.20
N VAL A 205 11.35 -4.86 -6.30
CA VAL A 205 10.24 -5.73 -6.71
C VAL A 205 9.10 -5.66 -5.70
N ILE A 206 9.41 -5.80 -4.41
CA ILE A 206 8.42 -5.70 -3.32
C ILE A 206 7.76 -4.32 -3.29
N ASN A 207 8.56 -3.25 -3.39
CA ASN A 207 8.05 -1.87 -3.40
C ASN A 207 7.11 -1.64 -4.59
N LYS A 208 7.41 -2.24 -5.75
CA LYS A 208 6.56 -2.15 -6.93
C LYS A 208 5.23 -2.87 -6.74
N LEU A 209 5.23 -4.03 -6.07
CA LEU A 209 3.99 -4.71 -5.69
C LEU A 209 3.18 -3.88 -4.69
N ASP A 210 3.83 -3.26 -3.70
CA ASP A 210 3.15 -2.40 -2.73
C ASP A 210 2.49 -1.17 -3.40
N GLU A 211 3.13 -0.58 -4.42
CA GLU A 211 2.52 0.47 -5.25
C GLU A 211 1.31 -0.02 -6.05
N ALA A 212 1.38 -1.24 -6.60
CA ALA A 212 0.27 -1.84 -7.35
C ALA A 212 -0.91 -2.16 -6.44
N ILE A 213 -0.68 -2.80 -5.29
CA ILE A 213 -1.69 -3.12 -4.28
C ILE A 213 -2.41 -1.84 -3.82
N SER A 214 -1.64 -0.81 -3.44
CA SER A 214 -2.20 0.46 -2.97
C SER A 214 -3.14 1.08 -4.00
N ALA A 215 -2.78 1.02 -5.28
CA ALA A 215 -3.57 1.63 -6.31
C ALA A 215 -4.79 0.80 -6.77
N GLU A 216 -4.71 -0.54 -6.72
CA GLU A 216 -5.90 -1.39 -6.90
C GLU A 216 -6.94 -1.09 -5.84
N LEU A 217 -6.52 -1.03 -4.57
CA LEU A 217 -7.42 -0.69 -3.48
C LEU A 217 -8.04 0.71 -3.67
N ALA A 218 -7.27 1.69 -4.15
CA ALA A 218 -7.79 3.02 -4.44
C ALA A 218 -8.83 2.99 -5.56
N ALA A 219 -8.56 2.25 -6.65
CA ALA A 219 -9.47 2.10 -7.77
C ALA A 219 -10.77 1.39 -7.40
N THR A 220 -10.69 0.27 -6.66
CA THR A 220 -11.86 -0.46 -6.16
C THR A 220 -12.73 0.42 -5.27
N ARG A 221 -12.11 1.21 -4.37
CA ARG A 221 -12.84 2.14 -3.51
C ARG A 221 -13.55 3.22 -4.31
N ALA A 222 -12.88 3.84 -5.28
CA ALA A 222 -13.49 4.84 -6.15
C ALA A 222 -14.69 4.27 -6.94
N ALA A 223 -14.60 3.01 -7.39
CA ALA A 223 -15.69 2.34 -8.09
C ALA A 223 -16.89 1.97 -7.20
N THR A 224 -16.70 1.83 -5.87
CA THR A 224 -17.77 1.44 -4.93
C THR A 224 -18.52 2.65 -4.35
N GLN A 225 -18.02 3.88 -4.57
CA GLN A 225 -18.63 5.12 -4.11
C GLN A 225 -19.61 5.74 -5.13
N HIS A 226 -19.81 5.08 -6.27
CA HIS A 226 -20.75 5.41 -7.34
C HIS A 226 -21.81 4.32 -7.45
#